data_AF-A0AAV8H7D2-F1
#
_entry.id   AF-A0AAV8H7D2-F1
#
_cell.length_a   1.000
_cell.length_b   1.000
_cell.length_c   1.000
_cell.angle_alpha   90.00
_cell.angle_beta   90.00
_cell.angle_gamma   90.00
#
_symmetry.space_group_name_H-M   'P 1'
#
loop_
_entity.id
_entity.type
_entity.pdbx_description
1 polymer ?
#
loop_
_entity_poly.entity_id
_entity_poly.type
_entity_poly.pdbx_seq_one_letter_code
_entity_poly.pdbx_strand_id
1 'polypeptide(L)'
;MWDYEGKVLLYKSKDFKTWVKATDPLYSVKEARMWECPDFYPVSVKGYLGLDTSVYGQDTKHVLKVSMSLDGRDRYTIGTYDTKRDRYTPDATFANNKYGLMYDYGNFYASKTFYDPVKKRRILWGWSNESDTVEEDNIKGWAGIQLIPRTVWLDPSGRQLLQWPVEELNSLRGSHISVTSTTVKQGGLQQVIGIQTARADVEVTFEVSSLDEAEPFDTKYANDAQAFCKIKGPDVKGGVGPFGLHVLATTDLQEKTSVFF
;
A
#
# COMPACT_ATOMS: atom_id res chain seq x y z
N MET A 1 20.48 25.82 -5.46
CA MET A 1 19.93 24.45 -5.39
C MET A 1 19.94 24.07 -3.92
N TRP A 2 18.76 23.89 -3.31
CA TRP A 2 18.68 23.66 -1.87
C TRP A 2 19.13 22.22 -1.54
N ASP A 3 20.09 22.07 -0.63
CA ASP A 3 20.65 20.78 -0.19
C ASP A 3 19.77 20.15 0.90
N TYR A 4 18.54 19.76 0.53
CA TYR A 4 17.66 19.02 1.43
C TYR A 4 18.04 17.55 1.42
N GLU A 5 18.29 16.97 2.60
CA GLU A 5 18.60 15.55 2.76
C GLU A 5 17.60 14.90 3.73
N GLY A 6 16.86 13.91 3.25
CA GLY A 6 15.97 13.10 4.07
C GLY A 6 16.80 12.13 4.90
N LYS A 7 16.58 12.09 6.22
CA LYS A 7 17.38 11.28 7.15
C LYS A 7 16.50 10.52 8.12
N VAL A 8 16.87 9.27 8.39
CA VAL A 8 16.41 8.54 9.56
C VAL A 8 17.47 8.62 10.64
N LEU A 9 17.30 9.56 11.56
CA LEU A 9 18.22 9.77 12.67
C LEU A 9 18.11 8.60 13.65
N LEU A 10 19.24 8.02 14.02
CA LEU A 10 19.31 6.91 14.97
C LEU A 10 19.67 7.43 16.37
N TYR A 11 18.95 6.93 17.37
CA TYR A 11 19.25 7.14 18.79
C TYR A 11 19.42 5.79 19.48
N LYS A 12 20.29 5.75 20.49
CA LYS A 12 20.61 4.55 21.25
C LYS A 12 20.40 4.80 22.73
N SER A 13 19.88 3.80 23.43
CA SER A 13 19.69 3.83 24.88
C SER A 13 19.82 2.41 25.44
N LYS A 14 20.35 2.29 26.66
CA LYS A 14 20.38 1.02 27.41
C LYS A 14 19.23 0.89 28.40
N ASP A 15 18.57 1.99 28.75
CA ASP A 15 17.55 2.07 29.80
C ASP A 15 16.21 2.65 29.30
N PHE A 16 16.14 3.00 28.01
CA PHE A 16 14.98 3.62 27.36
C PHE A 16 14.65 5.04 27.88
N LYS A 17 15.53 5.64 28.69
CA LYS A 17 15.35 6.97 29.28
C LYS A 17 16.40 7.95 28.80
N THR A 18 17.67 7.58 28.86
CA THR A 18 18.78 8.39 28.36
C THR A 18 19.15 7.96 26.95
N TRP A 19 18.96 8.88 26.00
CA TRP A 19 19.16 8.62 24.58
C TRP A 19 20.35 9.43 24.05
N VAL A 20 21.27 8.74 23.38
CA VAL A 20 22.40 9.36 22.69
C VAL A 20 22.20 9.23 21.19
N LYS A 21 22.26 10.35 20.48
CA LYS A 21 22.20 10.38 19.02
C LYS A 21 23.44 9.68 18.46
N ALA A 22 23.25 8.77 17.51
CA ALA A 22 24.35 8.18 16.76
C ALA A 22 25.03 9.24 15.87
N THR A 23 26.33 9.07 15.61
CA THR A 23 27.10 9.97 14.72
C THR A 23 26.46 10.06 13.34
N ASP A 24 26.03 8.92 12.82
CA ASP A 24 25.48 8.79 11.48
C ASP A 24 24.01 8.35 11.54
N PRO A 25 23.20 8.72 10.53
CA PRO A 25 21.83 8.23 10.41
C PRO A 25 21.81 6.73 10.09
N LEU A 26 20.67 6.08 10.36
CA LEU A 26 20.42 4.71 9.91
C LEU A 26 20.43 4.63 8.38
N TYR A 27 19.85 5.64 7.73
CA TYR A 27 19.78 5.80 6.28
C TYR A 27 19.53 7.28 5.92
N SER A 28 20.04 7.72 4.77
CA SER A 28 19.76 9.05 4.23
C SER A 28 19.77 9.09 2.71
N VAL A 29 19.02 10.05 2.15
CA VAL A 29 18.91 10.27 0.70
C VAL A 29 19.00 11.77 0.43
N LYS A 30 19.92 12.16 -0.46
CA LYS A 30 20.05 13.54 -0.94
C LYS A 30 18.85 13.97 -1.76
N GLU A 31 18.57 15.26 -1.79
CA GLU A 31 17.43 15.88 -2.50
C GLU A 31 16.05 15.33 -2.04
N ALA A 32 16.01 14.66 -0.89
CA ALA A 32 14.77 14.32 -0.23
C ALA A 32 14.44 15.43 0.77
N ARG A 33 13.17 15.85 0.81
CA ARG A 33 12.66 16.77 1.83
C ARG A 33 12.45 16.00 3.16
N MET A 34 11.65 16.57 4.06
CA MET A 34 11.33 15.96 5.33
C MET A 34 10.78 14.53 5.17
N TRP A 35 11.29 13.63 5.99
CA TRP A 35 10.77 12.27 6.15
C TRP A 35 10.00 12.20 7.45
N GLU A 36 8.71 11.94 7.32
CA GLU A 36 7.79 11.82 8.42
C GLU A 36 7.56 10.34 8.77
N CYS A 37 7.05 10.10 9.97
CA CYS A 37 6.57 8.79 10.43
C CYS A 37 7.46 7.60 10.01
N PRO A 38 8.79 7.63 10.25
CA PRO A 38 9.65 6.52 9.89
C PRO A 38 9.18 5.23 10.60
N ASP A 39 9.34 4.11 9.90
CA ASP A 39 9.13 2.78 10.44
C ASP A 39 10.24 1.86 9.95
N PHE A 40 10.80 1.06 10.85
CA PHE A 40 11.92 0.17 10.56
C PHE A 40 11.71 -1.16 11.25
N TYR A 41 11.55 -2.23 10.47
CA TYR A 41 11.19 -3.52 11.02
C TYR A 41 11.68 -4.70 10.18
N PRO A 42 11.87 -5.88 10.80
CA PRO A 42 12.24 -7.09 10.10
C PRO A 42 11.03 -7.78 9.46
N VAL A 43 11.30 -8.46 8.35
CA VAL A 43 10.38 -9.40 7.67
C VAL A 43 11.10 -10.71 7.42
N SER A 44 10.39 -11.84 7.57
CA SER A 44 10.96 -13.14 7.26
C SER A 44 11.10 -13.31 5.76
N VAL A 45 12.19 -13.92 5.32
CA VAL A 45 12.36 -14.31 3.90
C VAL A 45 11.62 -15.61 3.56
N LYS A 46 10.98 -16.26 4.55
CA LYS A 46 10.26 -17.52 4.40
C LYS A 46 8.87 -17.40 5.03
N GLY A 47 7.84 -17.76 4.26
CA GLY A 47 6.45 -17.74 4.72
C GLY A 47 5.91 -16.33 4.95
N TYR A 48 4.83 -16.24 5.74
CA TYR A 48 4.05 -15.01 5.93
C TYR A 48 4.02 -14.53 7.39
N LEU A 49 4.76 -15.19 8.28
CA LEU A 49 4.79 -14.82 9.70
C LEU A 49 5.52 -13.49 9.91
N GLY A 50 4.93 -12.65 10.75
CA GLY A 50 5.56 -11.44 11.24
C GLY A 50 6.67 -11.76 12.22
N LEU A 51 7.63 -10.85 12.31
CA LEU A 51 8.75 -10.92 13.24
C LEU A 51 8.65 -9.78 14.26
N ASP A 52 9.04 -10.09 15.51
CA ASP A 52 9.31 -9.06 16.51
C ASP A 52 10.36 -8.08 15.98
N THR A 53 10.21 -6.80 16.32
CA THR A 53 11.06 -5.72 15.79
C THR A 53 12.55 -5.91 16.12
N SER A 54 12.86 -6.67 17.16
CA SER A 54 14.24 -6.96 17.58
C SER A 54 14.90 -8.14 16.84
N VAL A 55 14.20 -8.83 15.94
CA VAL A 55 14.74 -9.97 15.20
C VAL A 55 15.67 -9.51 14.08
N TYR A 56 16.86 -10.11 14.01
CA TYR A 56 17.83 -9.94 12.92
C TYR A 56 18.55 -11.27 12.63
N GLY A 57 19.13 -11.42 11.43
CA GLY A 57 19.84 -12.65 11.05
C GLY A 57 19.79 -12.95 9.56
N GLN A 58 20.26 -14.15 9.18
CA GLN A 58 20.35 -14.58 7.77
C GLN A 58 18.99 -14.79 7.09
N ASP A 59 17.96 -15.21 7.83
CA ASP A 59 16.61 -15.47 7.30
C ASP A 59 15.67 -14.24 7.39
N THR A 60 16.25 -13.04 7.47
CA THR A 60 15.53 -11.79 7.71
C THR A 60 15.97 -10.69 6.75
N LYS A 61 15.00 -9.99 6.17
CA LYS A 61 15.20 -8.68 5.53
C LYS A 61 14.63 -7.58 6.42
N HIS A 62 15.02 -6.34 6.18
CA HIS A 62 14.47 -5.19 6.88
C HIS A 62 13.73 -4.29 5.90
N VAL A 63 12.59 -3.78 6.36
CA VAL A 63 11.82 -2.75 5.67
C VAL A 63 12.14 -1.42 6.32
N LEU A 64 12.54 -0.45 5.51
CA LEU A 64 12.57 0.94 5.92
C LEU A 64 11.45 1.68 5.19
N LYS A 65 10.51 2.23 5.96
CA LYS A 65 9.43 3.08 5.46
C LYS A 65 9.57 4.49 5.97
N VAL A 66 9.21 5.46 5.13
CA VAL A 66 9.03 6.87 5.47
C VAL A 66 7.78 7.42 4.80
N SER A 67 7.16 8.41 5.43
CA SER A 67 6.11 9.25 4.84
C SER A 67 6.77 10.47 4.21
N MET A 68 6.59 10.64 2.90
CA MET A 68 7.23 11.73 2.17
C MET A 68 6.37 12.98 2.18
N SER A 69 6.86 14.04 2.82
CA SER A 69 6.13 15.31 2.90
C SER A 69 5.97 16.03 1.54
N LEU A 70 6.70 15.59 0.50
CA LEU A 70 6.70 16.22 -0.82
C LEU A 70 5.44 15.86 -1.62
N ASP A 71 5.04 14.59 -1.60
CA ASP A 71 3.95 14.05 -2.40
C ASP A 71 2.84 13.41 -1.55
N GLY A 72 2.97 13.46 -0.22
CA GLY A 72 1.98 12.91 0.71
C GLY A 72 1.86 11.39 0.58
N ARG A 73 2.97 10.70 0.24
CA ARG A 73 2.95 9.24 0.05
C ARG A 73 3.85 8.50 1.01
N ASP A 74 3.37 7.33 1.41
CA ASP A 74 4.13 6.39 2.21
C ASP A 74 4.94 5.46 1.32
N ARG A 75 6.26 5.51 1.48
CA ARG A 75 7.17 4.73 0.67
C ARG A 75 8.11 3.87 1.50
N TYR A 76 8.39 2.67 1.01
CA TYR A 76 9.26 1.72 1.65
C TYR A 76 10.28 1.12 0.69
N THR A 77 11.40 0.70 1.25
CA THR A 77 12.38 -0.15 0.59
C THR A 77 12.62 -1.40 1.42
N ILE A 78 13.07 -2.47 0.77
CA ILE A 78 13.50 -3.70 1.43
C ILE A 78 15.02 -3.79 1.30
N GLY A 79 15.69 -4.21 2.36
CA GLY A 79 17.14 -4.24 2.40
C GLY A 79 17.71 -5.00 3.58
N THR A 80 18.98 -4.74 3.87
CA THR A 80 19.74 -5.41 4.92
C THR A 80 20.18 -4.42 5.99
N TYR A 81 20.14 -4.85 7.26
CA TYR A 81 20.61 -4.07 8.40
C TYR A 81 21.94 -4.62 8.92
N ASP A 82 22.98 -3.81 8.88
CA ASP A 82 24.27 -4.09 9.51
C ASP A 82 24.22 -3.60 10.97
N THR A 83 24.04 -4.54 11.90
CA THR A 83 23.97 -4.29 13.35
C THR A 83 25.31 -3.85 13.95
N LYS A 84 26.45 -4.08 13.28
CA LYS A 84 27.76 -3.64 13.76
C LYS A 84 28.03 -2.18 13.40
N ARG A 85 27.58 -1.76 12.22
CA ARG A 85 27.76 -0.38 11.71
C ARG A 85 26.56 0.53 11.98
N ASP A 86 25.43 -0.05 12.38
CA ASP A 86 24.14 0.62 12.47
C ASP A 86 23.75 1.31 11.17
N ARG A 87 23.72 0.51 10.09
CA ARG A 87 23.36 0.99 8.75
C ARG A 87 22.35 0.09 8.07
N TYR A 88 21.36 0.73 7.48
CA TYR A 88 20.46 0.08 6.54
C TYR A 88 20.96 0.30 5.11
N THR A 89 20.89 -0.75 4.29
CA THR A 89 21.22 -0.69 2.86
C THR A 89 20.08 -1.32 2.07
N PRO A 90 19.34 -0.53 1.25
CA PRO A 90 18.33 -1.07 0.35
C PRO A 90 18.91 -2.11 -0.61
N ASP A 91 18.10 -3.10 -0.98
CA ASP A 91 18.47 -4.07 -2.01
C ASP A 91 18.60 -3.41 -3.39
N ALA A 92 19.41 -4.01 -4.28
CA ALA A 92 19.76 -3.43 -5.57
C ALA A 92 18.56 -3.14 -6.49
N THR A 93 17.43 -3.83 -6.29
CA THR A 93 16.16 -3.57 -7.00
C THR A 93 15.62 -2.17 -6.76
N PHE A 94 16.04 -1.50 -5.68
CA PHE A 94 15.66 -0.13 -5.34
C PHE A 94 16.68 0.92 -5.81
N ALA A 95 17.77 0.53 -6.48
CA ALA A 95 18.85 1.45 -6.88
C ALA A 95 18.37 2.57 -7.82
N ASN A 96 17.41 2.28 -8.70
CA ASN A 96 16.85 3.23 -9.66
C ASN A 96 15.52 3.86 -9.18
N ASN A 97 14.96 3.37 -8.06
CA ASN A 97 13.78 3.95 -7.43
C ASN A 97 14.20 4.57 -6.09
N LYS A 98 14.73 5.78 -6.17
CA LYS A 98 15.32 6.56 -5.07
C LYS A 98 14.44 6.62 -3.81
N TYR A 99 13.13 6.45 -3.95
CA TYR A 99 12.18 6.59 -2.87
C TYR A 99 11.46 5.30 -2.49
N GLY A 100 11.56 4.24 -3.29
CA GLY A 100 10.98 2.92 -3.00
C GLY A 100 9.55 2.70 -3.49
N LEU A 101 8.97 1.55 -3.11
CA LEU A 101 7.59 1.15 -3.41
C LEU A 101 6.62 1.80 -2.42
N MET A 102 5.32 1.76 -2.71
CA MET A 102 4.29 2.28 -1.83
C MET A 102 3.50 1.14 -1.19
N TYR A 103 3.02 1.33 0.04
CA TYR A 103 2.05 0.40 0.63
C TYR A 103 0.70 0.49 -0.09
N ASP A 104 0.30 1.69 -0.46
CA ASP A 104 -0.98 1.96 -1.08
C ASP A 104 -0.79 3.08 -2.12
N TYR A 105 -1.48 2.96 -3.25
CA TYR A 105 -1.35 3.88 -4.38
C TYR A 105 -2.47 4.93 -4.40
N GLY A 106 -3.43 4.86 -3.48
CA GLY A 106 -4.50 5.82 -3.25
C GLY A 106 -4.22 6.76 -2.06
N ASN A 107 -5.27 7.09 -1.31
CA ASN A 107 -5.19 7.97 -0.14
C ASN A 107 -4.75 7.19 1.11
N PHE A 108 -3.46 7.29 1.43
CA PHE A 108 -2.84 6.54 2.53
C PHE A 108 -1.55 7.22 2.99
N TYR A 109 -1.52 7.64 4.25
CA TYR A 109 -0.40 8.38 4.81
C TYR A 109 -0.12 8.02 6.28
N ALA A 110 1.04 8.45 6.76
CA ALA A 110 1.47 8.34 8.15
C ALA A 110 1.40 6.91 8.73
N SER A 111 1.51 5.88 7.88
CA SER A 111 1.36 4.49 8.28
C SER A 111 2.43 4.02 9.26
N LYS A 112 2.03 3.08 10.10
CA LYS A 112 2.87 2.52 11.16
C LYS A 112 2.50 1.08 11.39
N THR A 113 3.53 0.25 11.59
CA THR A 113 3.35 -1.16 11.90
C THR A 113 3.60 -1.46 13.38
N PHE A 114 3.03 -2.56 13.86
CA PHE A 114 3.46 -3.21 15.08
C PHE A 114 3.44 -4.73 14.90
N TYR A 115 4.19 -5.44 15.75
CA TYR A 115 4.17 -6.90 15.79
C TYR A 115 3.09 -7.37 16.76
N ASP A 116 2.21 -8.25 16.28
CA ASP A 116 1.25 -9.00 17.07
C ASP A 116 1.88 -10.35 17.47
N PRO A 117 2.32 -10.54 18.73
CA PRO A 117 2.96 -11.76 19.17
C PRO A 117 1.98 -12.93 19.35
N VAL A 118 0.68 -12.65 19.48
CA VAL A 118 -0.35 -13.69 19.68
C VAL A 118 -0.58 -14.45 18.39
N LYS A 119 -0.80 -13.72 17.29
CA LYS A 119 -0.99 -14.32 15.95
C LYS A 119 0.27 -14.36 15.10
N LYS A 120 1.40 -13.91 15.65
CA LYS A 120 2.73 -13.91 15.00
C LYS A 120 2.70 -13.25 13.63
N ARG A 121 2.15 -12.04 13.56
CA ARG A 121 1.97 -11.27 12.32
C ARG A 121 2.33 -9.81 12.53
N ARG A 122 2.65 -9.10 11.45
CA ARG A 122 2.87 -7.65 11.49
C ARG A 122 1.62 -6.95 10.98
N ILE A 123 1.10 -6.03 11.78
CA ILE A 123 -0.12 -5.29 11.46
C ILE A 123 0.26 -3.87 11.05
N LEU A 124 -0.23 -3.44 9.90
CA LEU A 124 -0.08 -2.11 9.33
C LEU A 124 -1.36 -1.30 9.56
N TRP A 125 -1.21 -0.14 10.18
CA TRP A 125 -2.21 0.93 10.23
C TRP A 125 -1.83 2.04 9.26
N GLY A 126 -2.83 2.74 8.73
CA GLY A 126 -2.62 3.93 7.91
C GLY A 126 -3.81 4.87 7.93
N TRP A 127 -3.50 6.15 7.88
CA TRP A 127 -4.47 7.24 7.89
C TRP A 127 -4.86 7.59 6.46
N SER A 128 -6.15 7.74 6.21
CA SER A 128 -6.68 8.42 5.03
C SER A 128 -7.25 9.75 5.51
N ASN A 129 -6.74 10.86 4.96
CA ASN A 129 -7.39 12.14 5.13
C ASN A 129 -8.66 12.19 4.26
N GLU A 130 -9.38 13.29 4.38
CA GLU A 130 -10.59 13.49 3.59
C GLU A 130 -10.25 13.85 2.14
N SER A 131 -11.19 13.60 1.23
CA SER A 131 -11.10 14.00 -0.18
C SER A 131 -12.21 14.97 -0.59
N ASP A 132 -13.01 15.43 0.37
CA ASP A 132 -13.91 16.58 0.24
C ASP A 132 -13.19 17.88 0.69
N THR A 133 -13.94 18.92 1.03
CA THR A 133 -13.38 20.23 1.39
C THR A 133 -13.39 20.46 2.89
N VAL A 134 -12.57 21.41 3.35
CA VAL A 134 -12.52 21.81 4.77
C VAL A 134 -13.86 22.37 5.24
N GLU A 135 -14.64 22.99 4.36
CA GLU A 135 -16.00 23.42 4.66
C GLU A 135 -16.91 22.21 4.98
N GLU A 136 -16.83 21.14 4.19
CA GLU A 136 -17.58 19.90 4.46
C GLU A 136 -17.12 19.24 5.77
N ASP A 137 -15.82 19.25 6.06
CA ASP A 137 -15.29 18.81 7.37
C ASP A 137 -15.94 19.55 8.54
N ASN A 138 -16.07 20.87 8.42
CA ASN A 138 -16.69 21.70 9.45
C ASN A 138 -18.20 21.44 9.57
N ILE A 139 -18.89 21.18 8.46
CA ILE A 139 -20.32 20.87 8.43
C ILE A 139 -20.59 19.49 9.05
N LYS A 140 -19.83 18.46 8.65
CA LYS A 140 -20.00 17.08 9.15
C LYS A 140 -19.45 16.89 10.56
N GLY A 141 -18.54 17.76 11.01
CA GLY A 141 -18.04 17.84 12.38
C GLY A 141 -16.91 16.85 12.73
N TRP A 142 -16.32 16.21 11.74
CA TRP A 142 -15.19 15.27 11.90
C TRP A 142 -14.38 15.19 10.60
N ALA A 143 -13.12 14.77 10.67
CA ALA A 143 -12.26 14.58 9.50
C ALA A 143 -11.18 13.51 9.78
N GLY A 144 -10.91 12.67 8.78
CA GLY A 144 -9.88 11.65 8.79
C GLY A 144 -10.36 10.31 9.34
N ILE A 145 -9.97 9.23 8.67
CA ILE A 145 -10.23 7.85 9.08
C ILE A 145 -8.95 7.03 9.15
N GLN A 146 -8.95 5.99 9.97
CA GLN A 146 -7.99 4.91 9.83
C GLN A 146 -8.54 3.87 8.84
N LEU A 147 -7.70 3.40 7.93
CA LEU A 147 -8.07 2.27 7.08
C LEU A 147 -8.08 0.97 7.90
N ILE A 148 -8.80 -0.03 7.39
CA ILE A 148 -8.81 -1.37 8.00
C ILE A 148 -7.37 -1.88 8.14
N PRO A 149 -6.96 -2.35 9.33
CA PRO A 149 -5.61 -2.86 9.55
C PRO A 149 -5.30 -4.02 8.60
N ARG A 150 -4.06 -4.05 8.09
CA ARG A 150 -3.60 -5.07 7.15
C ARG A 150 -2.48 -5.88 7.77
N THR A 151 -2.51 -7.20 7.59
CA THR A 151 -1.31 -8.01 7.79
C THR A 151 -0.34 -7.73 6.65
N VAL A 152 0.95 -7.56 6.95
CA VAL A 152 2.00 -7.30 5.96
C VAL A 152 3.14 -8.33 6.08
N TRP A 153 3.60 -8.85 4.95
CA TRP A 153 4.71 -9.80 4.87
C TRP A 153 5.48 -9.66 3.55
N LEU A 154 6.63 -10.32 3.45
CA LEU A 154 7.45 -10.29 2.24
C LEU A 154 6.89 -11.21 1.16
N ASP A 155 6.76 -10.71 -0.06
CA ASP A 155 6.44 -11.54 -1.22
C ASP A 155 7.53 -12.62 -1.44
N PRO A 156 7.21 -13.84 -1.89
CA PRO A 156 8.20 -14.89 -2.14
C PRO A 156 9.35 -14.49 -3.09
N SER A 157 9.13 -13.53 -4.00
CA SER A 157 10.22 -12.99 -4.85
C SER A 157 11.22 -12.11 -4.09
N GLY A 158 10.87 -11.66 -2.89
CA GLY A 158 11.65 -10.74 -2.06
C GLY A 158 11.63 -9.28 -2.55
N ARG A 159 10.82 -8.95 -3.57
CA ARG A 159 10.87 -7.64 -4.25
C ARG A 159 9.87 -6.61 -3.71
N GLN A 160 8.82 -7.07 -3.04
CA GLN A 160 7.75 -6.22 -2.55
C GLN A 160 7.11 -6.83 -1.29
N LEU A 161 6.29 -6.03 -0.62
CA LEU A 161 5.47 -6.49 0.49
C LEU A 161 4.07 -6.83 -0.03
N LEU A 162 3.53 -7.93 0.49
CA LEU A 162 2.13 -8.30 0.33
C LEU A 162 1.34 -7.80 1.54
N GLN A 163 0.09 -7.45 1.29
CA GLN A 163 -0.83 -6.95 2.31
C GLN A 163 -2.18 -7.63 2.16
N TRP A 164 -2.83 -7.90 3.28
CA TRP A 164 -4.21 -8.39 3.30
C TRP A 164 -4.94 -7.86 4.54
N PRO A 165 -6.22 -7.47 4.46
CA PRO A 165 -6.99 -7.10 5.64
C PRO A 165 -6.90 -8.17 6.74
N VAL A 166 -6.84 -7.76 8.00
CA VAL A 166 -6.79 -8.69 9.13
C VAL A 166 -8.00 -9.64 9.10
N GLU A 167 -7.77 -10.93 9.38
CA GLU A 167 -8.80 -11.98 9.30
C GLU A 167 -10.00 -11.73 10.23
N GLU A 168 -9.82 -10.95 11.29
CA GLU A 168 -10.89 -10.53 12.20
C GLU A 168 -11.99 -9.75 11.47
N LEU A 169 -11.67 -9.06 10.37
CA LEU A 169 -12.64 -8.36 9.53
C LEU A 169 -13.72 -9.32 9.02
N ASN A 170 -13.36 -10.59 8.77
CA ASN A 170 -14.28 -11.60 8.25
C ASN A 170 -15.46 -11.86 9.20
N SER A 171 -15.31 -11.57 10.49
CA SER A 171 -16.40 -11.69 11.47
C SER A 171 -17.54 -10.70 11.25
N LEU A 172 -17.31 -9.63 10.48
CA LEU A 172 -18.33 -8.65 10.11
C LEU A 172 -19.13 -9.05 8.87
N ARG A 173 -18.72 -10.11 8.16
CA ARG A 173 -19.41 -10.59 6.96
C ARG A 173 -20.78 -11.16 7.36
N GLY A 174 -21.83 -10.64 6.73
CA GLY A 174 -23.21 -11.11 6.90
C GLY A 174 -23.61 -12.11 5.83
N SER A 175 -24.81 -11.92 5.25
CA SER A 175 -25.30 -12.73 4.14
C SER A 175 -24.33 -12.73 2.95
N HIS A 176 -24.00 -13.92 2.47
CA HIS A 176 -23.12 -14.13 1.33
C HIS A 176 -23.92 -14.32 0.04
N ILE A 177 -23.54 -13.59 -1.01
CA ILE A 177 -24.06 -13.75 -2.36
C ILE A 177 -22.90 -14.21 -3.25
N SER A 178 -23.13 -15.27 -4.02
CA SER A 178 -22.16 -15.79 -4.98
C SER A 178 -22.72 -15.70 -6.39
N VAL A 179 -21.90 -15.20 -7.31
CA VAL A 179 -22.18 -15.18 -8.74
C VAL A 179 -21.06 -15.96 -9.43
N THR A 180 -21.40 -17.07 -10.07
CA THR A 180 -20.43 -17.98 -10.71
C THR A 180 -20.64 -18.05 -12.22
N SER A 181 -19.56 -18.29 -12.96
CA SER A 181 -19.59 -18.62 -14.40
C SER A 181 -20.40 -17.65 -15.28
N THR A 182 -20.30 -16.35 -14.99
CA THR A 182 -21.00 -15.31 -15.74
C THR A 182 -20.07 -14.67 -16.76
N THR A 183 -20.40 -14.79 -18.05
CA THR A 183 -19.68 -14.10 -19.12
C THR A 183 -20.16 -12.66 -19.23
N VAL A 184 -19.28 -11.72 -18.92
CA VAL A 184 -19.51 -10.29 -19.18
C VAL A 184 -18.95 -9.97 -20.56
N LYS A 185 -19.83 -9.70 -21.53
CA LYS A 185 -19.43 -9.29 -22.89
C LYS A 185 -18.87 -7.87 -22.87
N GLN A 186 -18.16 -7.48 -23.92
CA GLN A 186 -17.62 -6.13 -24.06
C GLN A 186 -18.71 -5.06 -23.87
N GLY A 187 -18.48 -4.12 -22.95
CA GLY A 187 -19.45 -3.07 -22.57
C GLY A 187 -20.67 -3.57 -21.79
N GLY A 188 -20.72 -4.86 -21.46
CA GLY A 188 -21.76 -5.45 -20.62
C GLY A 188 -21.56 -5.12 -19.14
N LEU A 189 -22.67 -5.10 -18.41
CA LEU A 189 -22.70 -4.92 -16.97
C LEU A 189 -23.47 -6.07 -16.33
N GLN A 190 -22.93 -6.62 -15.26
CA GLN A 190 -23.61 -7.59 -14.42
C GLN A 190 -23.89 -6.95 -13.06
N GLN A 191 -25.15 -6.64 -12.79
CA GLN A 191 -25.54 -6.15 -11.48
C GLN A 191 -25.51 -7.29 -10.45
N VAL A 192 -24.95 -7.03 -9.28
CA VAL A 192 -25.03 -7.92 -8.12
C VAL A 192 -26.17 -7.45 -7.23
N ILE A 193 -27.18 -8.29 -7.04
CA ILE A 193 -28.37 -8.01 -6.23
C ILE A 193 -28.29 -8.76 -4.89
N GLY A 194 -29.01 -8.26 -3.88
CA GLY A 194 -29.09 -8.92 -2.57
C GLY A 194 -27.95 -8.59 -1.59
N ILE A 195 -27.17 -7.54 -1.86
CA ILE A 195 -26.11 -7.02 -0.98
C ILE A 195 -26.39 -5.60 -0.52
N GLN A 196 -25.91 -5.23 0.67
CA GLN A 196 -25.89 -3.83 1.12
C GLN A 196 -24.70 -3.10 0.47
N THR A 197 -24.95 -2.41 -0.64
CA THR A 197 -23.90 -1.87 -1.54
C THR A 197 -22.95 -0.84 -0.91
N ALA A 198 -23.40 -0.09 0.11
CA ALA A 198 -22.58 0.88 0.82
C ALA A 198 -21.67 0.28 1.90
N ARG A 199 -21.89 -0.98 2.28
CA ARG A 199 -21.11 -1.70 3.30
C ARG A 199 -21.07 -3.18 2.94
N ALA A 200 -20.13 -3.54 2.07
CA ALA A 200 -19.92 -4.91 1.62
C ALA A 200 -18.43 -5.21 1.51
N ASP A 201 -18.12 -6.51 1.51
CA ASP A 201 -16.82 -7.06 1.18
C ASP A 201 -17.00 -7.90 -0.10
N VAL A 202 -16.24 -7.59 -1.14
CA VAL A 202 -16.43 -8.14 -2.50
C VAL A 202 -15.10 -8.69 -3.00
N GLU A 203 -15.06 -9.99 -3.22
CA GLU A 203 -13.96 -10.68 -3.88
C GLU A 203 -14.43 -11.13 -5.27
N VAL A 204 -13.66 -10.83 -6.31
CA VAL A 204 -13.96 -11.22 -7.69
C VAL A 204 -12.73 -11.80 -8.35
N THR A 205 -12.91 -12.84 -9.16
CA THR A 205 -11.87 -13.44 -10.00
C THR A 205 -12.31 -13.30 -11.45
N PHE A 206 -11.44 -12.73 -12.29
CA PHE A 206 -11.67 -12.58 -13.71
C PHE A 206 -10.83 -13.59 -14.48
N GLU A 207 -11.47 -14.25 -15.44
CA GLU A 207 -10.80 -15.06 -16.45
C GLU A 207 -10.91 -14.31 -17.79
N VAL A 208 -9.76 -13.96 -18.37
CA VAL A 208 -9.68 -13.33 -19.68
C VAL A 208 -9.45 -14.43 -20.72
N SER A 209 -10.32 -14.52 -21.72
CA SER A 209 -10.29 -15.61 -22.70
C SER A 209 -9.07 -15.61 -23.62
N SER A 210 -8.52 -14.43 -23.92
CA SER A 210 -7.28 -14.27 -24.69
C SER A 210 -6.63 -12.90 -24.42
N LEU A 211 -5.31 -12.84 -24.55
CA LEU A 211 -4.51 -11.61 -24.51
C LEU A 211 -4.08 -11.14 -25.91
N ASP A 212 -4.53 -11.79 -26.99
CA ASP A 212 -4.09 -11.49 -28.36
C ASP A 212 -4.43 -10.05 -28.79
N GLU A 213 -5.52 -9.51 -28.26
CA GLU A 213 -5.97 -8.13 -28.50
C GLU A 213 -5.41 -7.13 -27.47
N ALA A 214 -4.52 -7.56 -26.56
CA ALA A 214 -3.92 -6.64 -25.60
C ALA A 214 -3.04 -5.60 -26.33
N GLU A 215 -3.30 -4.32 -26.05
CA GLU A 215 -2.57 -3.23 -26.68
C GLU A 215 -1.08 -3.25 -26.26
N PRO A 216 -0.12 -2.96 -27.16
CA PRO A 216 1.27 -2.78 -26.77
C PRO A 216 1.39 -1.69 -25.69
N PHE A 217 2.12 -1.99 -24.62
CA PHE A 217 2.29 -1.03 -23.52
C PHE A 217 3.25 0.10 -23.90
N ASP A 218 2.80 1.35 -23.76
CA ASP A 218 3.65 2.51 -23.96
C ASP A 218 4.57 2.71 -22.75
N THR A 219 5.85 2.37 -22.95
CA THR A 219 6.89 2.40 -21.91
C THR A 219 7.10 3.77 -21.26
N LYS A 220 6.60 4.87 -21.86
CA LYS A 220 6.63 6.19 -21.20
C LYS A 220 5.85 6.21 -19.87
N TYR A 221 4.91 5.29 -19.67
CA TYR A 221 4.15 5.15 -18.43
C TYR A 221 4.67 4.06 -17.47
N ALA A 222 5.81 3.43 -17.76
CA ALA A 222 6.32 2.30 -16.97
C ALA A 222 6.50 2.61 -15.48
N ASN A 223 6.69 3.89 -15.12
CA ASN A 223 6.87 4.35 -13.75
C ASN A 223 5.76 5.31 -13.28
N ASP A 224 4.69 5.48 -14.06
CA ASP A 224 3.57 6.38 -13.73
C ASP A 224 2.23 5.79 -14.18
N ALA A 225 1.83 4.72 -13.49
CA ALA A 225 0.53 4.07 -13.70
C ALA A 225 -0.65 5.04 -13.46
N GLN A 226 -0.49 6.04 -12.58
CA GLN A 226 -1.55 7.02 -12.33
C GLN A 226 -1.78 7.92 -13.54
N ALA A 227 -0.71 8.40 -14.20
CA ALA A 227 -0.84 9.13 -15.46
C ALA A 227 -1.46 8.28 -16.57
N PHE A 228 -1.15 6.97 -16.61
CA PHE A 228 -1.79 6.06 -17.55
C PHE A 228 -3.29 5.94 -17.30
N CYS A 229 -3.73 5.68 -16.05
CA CYS A 229 -5.15 5.58 -15.70
C CYS A 229 -5.94 6.87 -15.96
N LYS A 230 -5.30 8.06 -15.94
CA LYS A 230 -5.95 9.33 -16.31
C LYS A 230 -6.29 9.41 -17.79
N ILE A 231 -5.57 8.69 -18.64
CA ILE A 231 -5.74 8.70 -20.11
C ILE A 231 -6.55 7.48 -20.56
N LYS A 232 -6.30 6.32 -19.95
CA LYS A 232 -7.03 5.06 -20.15
C LYS A 232 -7.98 4.83 -18.97
N GLY A 233 -8.95 5.73 -18.83
CA GLY A 233 -9.99 5.65 -17.81
C GLY A 233 -11.03 4.56 -18.07
N PRO A 234 -12.02 4.39 -17.17
CA PRO A 234 -12.97 3.28 -17.22
C PRO A 234 -13.90 3.29 -18.44
N ASP A 235 -14.07 4.45 -19.11
CA ASP A 235 -14.90 4.57 -20.31
C ASP A 235 -14.08 4.49 -21.62
N VAL A 236 -12.76 4.38 -21.53
CA VAL A 236 -11.85 4.27 -22.68
C VAL A 236 -11.63 2.80 -23.01
N LYS A 237 -12.26 2.32 -24.08
CA LYS A 237 -12.18 0.92 -24.50
C LYS A 237 -10.76 0.55 -24.95
N GLY A 238 -10.23 -0.54 -24.40
CA GLY A 238 -9.04 -1.25 -24.89
C GLY A 238 -9.43 -2.59 -25.52
N GLY A 239 -8.43 -3.34 -25.99
CA GLY A 239 -8.66 -4.71 -26.50
C GLY A 239 -8.82 -5.74 -25.38
N VAL A 240 -8.12 -5.55 -24.26
CA VAL A 240 -8.32 -6.29 -23.01
C VAL A 240 -8.51 -5.26 -21.89
N GLY A 241 -9.77 -5.02 -21.53
CA GLY A 241 -10.16 -4.03 -20.53
C GLY A 241 -10.65 -2.69 -21.08
N PRO A 242 -11.12 -1.78 -20.20
CA PRO A 242 -11.18 -1.96 -18.76
C PRO A 242 -12.25 -2.98 -18.34
N PHE A 243 -11.92 -3.86 -17.38
CA PHE A 243 -12.90 -4.74 -16.73
C PHE A 243 -12.68 -4.76 -15.22
N GLY A 244 -13.76 -4.82 -14.46
CA GLY A 244 -13.67 -4.66 -13.01
C GLY A 244 -15.04 -4.44 -12.35
N LEU A 245 -15.05 -3.61 -11.31
CA LEU A 245 -16.20 -3.32 -10.49
C LEU A 245 -16.56 -1.83 -10.58
N HIS A 246 -17.86 -1.55 -10.64
CA HIS A 246 -18.41 -0.26 -10.24
C HIS A 246 -18.92 -0.38 -8.80
N VAL A 247 -18.34 0.39 -7.89
CA VAL A 247 -18.69 0.45 -6.47
C VAL A 247 -19.25 1.82 -6.13
N LEU A 248 -20.03 1.90 -5.03
CA LEU A 248 -20.73 3.13 -4.63
C LEU A 248 -21.46 3.78 -5.81
N ALA A 249 -22.18 2.95 -6.57
CA ALA A 249 -22.83 3.35 -7.81
C ALA A 249 -24.33 3.57 -7.63
N THR A 250 -24.85 4.62 -8.26
CA THR A 250 -26.28 4.91 -8.39
C THR A 250 -26.93 3.97 -9.43
N THR A 251 -28.24 3.76 -9.34
CA THR A 251 -28.98 2.83 -10.23
C THR A 251 -28.87 3.22 -11.70
N ASP A 252 -28.78 4.52 -12.00
CA ASP A 252 -28.62 5.06 -13.35
C ASP A 252 -27.15 5.29 -13.76
N LEU A 253 -26.21 4.90 -12.88
CA LEU A 253 -24.76 4.99 -13.06
C LEU A 253 -24.23 6.40 -13.31
N GLN A 254 -24.98 7.45 -12.96
CA GLN A 254 -24.50 8.83 -13.03
C GLN A 254 -23.36 9.08 -12.04
N GLU A 255 -23.44 8.44 -10.87
CA GLU A 255 -22.37 8.37 -9.88
C GLU A 255 -21.87 6.93 -9.77
N LYS A 256 -20.55 6.73 -9.87
CA LYS A 256 -19.88 5.44 -9.73
C LYS A 256 -18.41 5.64 -9.43
N THR A 257 -17.82 4.74 -8.64
CA THR A 257 -16.37 4.58 -8.53
C THR A 257 -15.95 3.31 -9.26
N SER A 258 -15.00 3.39 -10.18
CA SER A 258 -14.57 2.25 -10.99
C SER A 258 -13.22 1.72 -10.50
N VAL A 259 -13.19 0.44 -10.13
CA VAL A 259 -11.96 -0.29 -9.78
C VAL A 259 -11.77 -1.37 -10.83
N PHE A 260 -10.75 -1.23 -11.67
CA PHE A 260 -10.60 -2.06 -12.87
C PHE A 260 -9.14 -2.40 -13.17
N PHE A 261 -8.98 -3.38 -14.05
CA PHE A 261 -7.73 -3.73 -14.73
C PHE A 261 -7.76 -3.24 -16.17
#